data_AF-A0A3B0T5W3-F1
#
_entry.id   AF-A0A3B0T5W3-F1
#
_cell.length_a   1.000
_cell.length_b   1.000
_cell.length_c   1.000
_cell.angle_alpha   90.00
_cell.angle_beta   90.00
_cell.angle_gamma   90.00
#
_symmetry.space_group_name_H-M   'P 1'
#
loop_
_entity.id
_entity.type
_entity.pdbx_description
1 polymer ?
#
loop_
_entity_poly.entity_id
_entity_poly.type
_entity_poly.pdbx_seq_one_letter_code
_entity_poly.pdbx_strand_id
1 'polypeptide(L)'
;MQTYTTPGGPTVPPNVNAVQQLMVRADAAPDHPALAYRDGDHFTSVSTREFWETVRELAAGLVAAGIKKGDRVALHCGTRIEFTYFDYAIWAAGAATTTIYET
;
A
#
# COMPACT_ATOMS: atom_id res chain seq x y z
N MET A 1 -1.34 -23.39 -26.69
CA MET A 1 -1.46 -22.31 -25.70
C MET A 1 -2.87 -21.77 -25.79
N GLN A 2 -3.72 -22.06 -24.80
CA GLN A 2 -5.11 -21.60 -24.75
C GLN A 2 -5.14 -20.32 -23.92
N THR A 3 -5.58 -19.21 -24.52
CA THR A 3 -5.71 -17.92 -23.82
C THR A 3 -7.15 -17.78 -23.36
N TYR A 4 -7.37 -17.74 -22.06
CA TYR A 4 -8.68 -17.45 -21.49
C TYR A 4 -8.75 -15.94 -21.21
N THR A 5 -9.71 -15.26 -21.83
CA THR A 5 -10.00 -13.85 -21.53
C THR A 5 -11.45 -13.77 -21.06
N THR A 6 -11.65 -13.25 -19.86
CA THR A 6 -12.99 -12.98 -19.34
C THR A 6 -13.51 -11.70 -20.00
N PRO A 7 -14.72 -11.68 -20.60
CA PRO A 7 -15.29 -10.46 -21.17
C PRO A 7 -15.40 -9.35 -20.12
N GLY A 8 -14.95 -8.15 -20.53
CA GLY A 8 -14.98 -6.86 -19.83
C GLY A 8 -15.49 -6.81 -18.39
N GLY A 9 -14.57 -6.73 -17.43
CA GLY A 9 -14.88 -6.26 -16.09
C GLY A 9 -15.35 -4.80 -16.09
N PRO A 10 -15.89 -4.30 -14.97
CA PRO A 10 -16.34 -2.91 -14.86
C PRO A 10 -15.22 -1.94 -15.26
N THR A 11 -15.57 -0.89 -16.01
CA THR A 11 -14.61 0.14 -16.39
C THR A 11 -14.17 0.90 -15.14
N VAL A 12 -12.87 0.82 -14.82
CA VAL A 12 -12.27 1.59 -13.72
C VAL A 12 -11.89 2.98 -14.25
N PRO A 13 -12.39 4.07 -13.63
CA PRO A 13 -12.01 5.42 -14.04
C PRO A 13 -10.49 5.64 -13.90
N PRO A 14 -9.86 6.42 -14.79
CA PRO A 14 -8.40 6.58 -14.84
C PRO A 14 -7.80 7.29 -13.62
N ASN A 15 -8.63 7.95 -12.80
CA ASN A 15 -8.22 8.63 -11.58
C ASN A 15 -8.30 7.73 -10.33
N VAL A 16 -8.81 6.50 -10.44
CA VAL A 16 -8.87 5.57 -9.32
C VAL A 16 -7.52 4.92 -9.09
N ASN A 17 -7.07 4.93 -7.85
CA ASN A 17 -5.86 4.23 -7.41
C ASN A 17 -6.07 3.56 -6.04
N ALA A 18 -5.19 2.61 -5.70
CA ALA A 18 -5.30 1.83 -4.47
C ALA A 18 -5.20 2.68 -3.19
N VAL A 19 -4.39 3.75 -3.21
CA VAL A 19 -4.24 4.67 -2.06
C VAL A 19 -5.56 5.41 -1.81
N GLN A 20 -6.22 5.89 -2.87
CA GLN A 20 -7.53 6.54 -2.74
C GLN A 20 -8.58 5.59 -2.16
N GLN A 21 -8.56 4.31 -2.52
CA GLN A 21 -9.49 3.34 -1.94
C GLN A 21 -9.22 3.12 -0.44
N LEU A 22 -7.96 3.09 -0.02
CA LEU A 22 -7.59 3.04 1.40
C LEU A 22 -8.10 4.29 2.15
N MET A 23 -7.93 5.49 1.58
CA MET A 23 -8.45 6.73 2.17
C MET A 23 -9.96 6.68 2.38
N VAL A 24 -10.70 6.32 1.32
CA VAL A 24 -12.17 6.21 1.37
C VAL A 24 -12.60 5.18 2.42
N ARG A 25 -11.89 4.05 2.51
CA ARG A 25 -12.19 3.00 3.49
C ARG A 25 -11.90 3.47 4.93
N ALA A 26 -10.83 4.23 5.15
CA ALA A 26 -10.48 4.78 6.46
C ALA A 26 -11.57 5.71 6.99
N ASP A 27 -12.24 6.47 6.12
CA ASP A 27 -13.40 7.28 6.49
C ASP A 27 -14.66 6.42 6.71
N ALA A 28 -14.92 5.43 5.85
CA ALA A 28 -16.17 4.68 5.84
C ALA A 28 -16.25 3.55 6.89
N ALA A 29 -15.14 2.90 7.23
CA ALA A 29 -15.06 1.96 8.36
C ALA A 29 -13.65 1.97 8.97
N PRO A 30 -13.34 2.99 9.78
CA PRO A 30 -12.01 3.18 10.36
C PRO A 30 -11.52 1.98 11.15
N ASP A 31 -12.42 1.36 11.93
CA ASP A 31 -12.06 0.29 12.88
C ASP A 31 -12.07 -1.11 12.23
N HIS A 32 -12.42 -1.20 10.94
CA HIS A 32 -12.36 -2.47 10.23
C HIS A 32 -10.90 -2.90 10.06
N PRO A 33 -10.53 -4.16 10.33
CA PRO A 33 -9.17 -4.64 10.14
C PRO A 33 -8.80 -4.59 8.65
N ALA A 34 -7.69 -3.93 8.33
CA ALA A 34 -7.16 -3.82 6.97
C ALA A 34 -5.95 -4.73 6.76
N LEU A 35 -5.11 -4.89 7.80
CA LEU A 35 -3.93 -5.74 7.79
C LEU A 35 -3.91 -6.61 9.04
N ALA A 36 -3.13 -7.68 8.99
CA ALA A 36 -2.74 -8.45 10.16
C ALA A 36 -1.28 -8.91 9.99
N TYR A 37 -0.52 -8.91 11.08
CA TYR A 37 0.84 -9.41 11.10
C TYR A 37 1.02 -10.39 12.26
N ARG A 38 1.98 -11.30 12.11
CA ARG A 38 2.29 -12.28 13.15
C ARG A 38 3.20 -11.63 14.20
N ASP A 39 2.79 -11.72 15.46
CA ASP A 39 3.54 -11.31 16.63
C ASP A 39 3.64 -12.51 17.59
N GLY A 40 4.81 -13.14 17.63
CA GLY A 40 5.00 -14.43 18.29
C GLY A 40 4.04 -15.50 17.75
N ASP A 41 3.16 -16.00 18.62
CA ASP A 41 2.16 -17.02 18.29
C ASP A 41 0.76 -16.47 17.98
N HIS A 42 0.63 -15.14 17.93
CA HIS A 42 -0.64 -14.47 17.67
C HIS A 42 -0.58 -13.65 16.39
N PHE A 43 -1.76 -13.33 15.85
CA PHE A 43 -1.91 -12.32 14.81
C PHE A 43 -2.46 -11.03 15.42
N THR A 44 -1.77 -9.93 15.16
CA THR A 44 -2.19 -8.59 15.55
C THR A 44 -2.81 -7.90 14.35
N SER A 45 -4.07 -7.49 14.48
CA SER A 45 -4.76 -6.73 13.44
C SER A 45 -4.42 -5.25 13.50
N VAL A 46 -4.40 -4.62 12.32
CA VAL A 46 -4.27 -3.17 12.16
C VAL A 46 -5.55 -2.67 11.51
N SER A 47 -6.18 -1.68 12.15
CA SER A 47 -7.39 -1.05 11.65
C SER A 47 -7.12 -0.27 10.36
N THR A 48 -8.16 0.00 9.59
CA THR A 48 -8.03 0.78 8.35
C THR A 48 -7.54 2.20 8.63
N ARG A 49 -7.98 2.79 9.75
CA ARG A 49 -7.52 4.10 10.22
C ARG A 49 -6.01 4.10 10.48
N GLU A 50 -5.54 3.18 11.33
CA GLU A 50 -4.11 3.09 11.69
C GLU A 50 -3.23 2.86 10.45
N PHE A 51 -3.70 2.02 9.52
CA PHE A 51 -3.00 1.82 8.26
C PHE A 51 -2.88 3.11 7.45
N TRP A 52 -3.98 3.84 7.27
CA TRP A 52 -3.96 5.10 6.52
C TRP A 52 -3.09 6.17 7.21
N GLU A 53 -3.18 6.32 8.53
CA GLU A 53 -2.38 7.28 9.28
C GLU A 53 -0.88 6.99 9.14
N THR A 54 -0.49 5.72 9.29
CA THR A 54 0.91 5.27 9.09
C THR A 54 1.39 5.57 7.68
N VAL A 55 0.60 5.23 6.65
CA VAL A 55 0.93 5.50 5.24
C VAL A 55 1.12 6.99 4.99
N ARG A 56 0.22 7.83 5.52
CA ARG A 56 0.26 9.28 5.35
C ARG A 56 1.52 9.89 5.97
N GLU A 57 1.90 9.45 7.17
CA GLU A 57 3.10 9.92 7.86
C GLU A 57 4.39 9.51 7.13
N LEU A 58 4.48 8.24 6.71
CA LEU A 58 5.62 7.75 5.94
C LEU A 58 5.75 8.46 4.58
N ALA A 59 4.64 8.68 3.87
CA ALA A 59 4.64 9.40 2.61
C ALA A 59 5.15 10.84 2.77
N ALA A 60 4.72 11.53 3.84
CA ALA A 60 5.23 12.87 4.17
C ALA A 60 6.74 12.84 4.44
N GLY A 61 7.22 11.82 5.16
CA GLY A 61 8.65 11.60 5.40
C GLY A 61 9.46 11.37 4.11
N LEU A 62 8.94 10.56 3.18
CA LEU A 62 9.58 10.32 1.88
C LEU A 62 9.68 11.60 1.05
N VAL A 63 8.61 12.40 1.01
CA VAL A 63 8.60 13.70 0.33
C VAL A 63 9.62 14.64 0.98
N ALA A 64 9.67 14.69 2.32
CA ALA A 64 10.65 15.49 3.05
C ALA A 64 12.10 15.03 2.80
N ALA A 65 12.32 13.74 2.57
CA ALA A 65 13.61 13.17 2.18
C ALA A 65 13.99 13.43 0.70
N GLY A 66 13.12 14.10 -0.05
CA GLY A 66 13.39 14.54 -1.42
C GLY A 66 12.83 13.64 -2.52
N ILE A 67 12.03 12.61 -2.18
CA ILE A 67 11.33 11.80 -3.18
C ILE A 67 10.31 12.66 -3.91
N LYS A 68 10.33 12.57 -5.23
CA LYS A 68 9.45 13.31 -6.14
C LYS A 68 8.50 12.36 -6.87
N LYS A 69 7.41 12.94 -7.35
CA LYS A 69 6.47 12.23 -8.23
C LYS A 69 7.22 11.65 -9.44
N GLY A 70 7.02 10.36 -9.69
CA GLY A 70 7.66 9.62 -10.78
C GLY A 70 9.02 9.01 -10.45
N ASP A 71 9.59 9.30 -9.27
CA ASP A 71 10.80 8.61 -8.80
C ASP A 71 10.52 7.12 -8.59
N ARG A 72 11.58 6.32 -8.67
CA ARG A 72 11.54 4.88 -8.41
C ARG A 72 12.22 4.59 -7.09
N VAL A 73 11.54 3.86 -6.21
CA VAL A 73 12.04 3.51 -4.88
C VAL A 73 12.14 1.99 -4.77
N ALA A 74 13.34 1.50 -4.47
CA ALA A 74 13.55 0.08 -4.22
C ALA A 74 13.23 -0.27 -2.76
N LEU A 75 12.40 -1.29 -2.55
CA LEU A 75 12.17 -1.90 -1.24
C LEU A 75 12.87 -3.24 -1.16
N HIS A 76 13.80 -3.36 -0.21
CA HIS A 76 14.49 -4.61 0.08
C HIS A 76 14.22 -5.03 1.54
N CYS A 77 13.34 -6.00 1.72
CA CYS A 77 13.05 -6.60 3.01
C CYS A 77 12.37 -7.98 2.85
N GLY A 78 12.41 -8.80 3.91
CA GLY A 78 11.62 -10.02 4.01
C GLY A 78 10.12 -9.76 4.22
N THR A 79 9.34 -10.83 4.43
CA THR A 79 7.89 -10.76 4.66
C THR A 79 7.57 -10.13 6.01
N ARG A 80 7.21 -8.85 6.00
CA ARG A 80 6.88 -8.06 7.20
C ARG A 80 5.90 -6.95 6.85
N ILE A 81 5.16 -6.45 7.84
CA ILE A 81 4.11 -5.44 7.61
C ILE A 81 4.64 -4.12 7.06
N GLU A 82 5.88 -3.77 7.41
CA GLU A 82 6.55 -2.55 6.95
C GLU A 82 6.69 -2.49 5.44
N PHE A 83 6.78 -3.64 4.77
CA PHE A 83 6.73 -3.70 3.32
C PHE A 83 5.45 -3.04 2.79
N THR A 84 4.29 -3.45 3.31
CA THR A 84 2.98 -2.93 2.88
C THR A 84 2.81 -1.45 3.22
N TYR A 85 3.30 -1.02 4.38
CA TYR A 85 3.29 0.39 4.75
C TYR A 85 4.10 1.25 3.78
N PHE A 86 5.34 0.84 3.48
CA PHE A 86 6.19 1.61 2.57
C PHE A 86 5.72 1.54 1.13
N ASP A 87 5.18 0.43 0.66
CA ASP A 87 4.63 0.31 -0.71
C ASP A 87 3.50 1.32 -0.94
N TYR A 88 2.54 1.38 -0.01
CA TYR A 88 1.46 2.37 -0.06
C TYR A 88 1.97 3.81 0.14
N ALA A 89 2.97 4.02 1.00
CA ALA A 89 3.56 5.35 1.22
C ALA A 89 4.29 5.87 -0.02
N ILE A 90 5.00 5.00 -0.75
CA ILE A 90 5.67 5.32 -2.02
C ILE A 90 4.64 5.73 -3.06
N TRP A 91 3.55 4.96 -3.19
CA TRP A 91 2.44 5.32 -4.10
C TRP A 91 1.77 6.63 -3.69
N ALA A 92 1.56 6.86 -2.39
CA ALA A 92 0.97 8.09 -1.86
C ALA A 92 1.86 9.31 -2.11
N ALA A 93 3.19 9.14 -2.10
CA ALA A 93 4.16 10.16 -2.51
C ALA A 93 4.20 10.39 -4.04
N GLY A 94 3.47 9.59 -4.83
CA GLY A 94 3.44 9.65 -6.29
C GLY A 94 4.65 8.99 -6.98
N ALA A 95 5.41 8.18 -6.24
CA ALA A 95 6.54 7.41 -6.73
C ALA A 95 6.13 5.96 -7.05
N ALA A 96 7.03 5.20 -7.66
CA ALA A 96 6.81 3.81 -8.04
C ALA A 96 7.72 2.86 -7.26
N THR A 97 7.14 1.85 -6.63
CA THR A 97 7.87 0.82 -5.89
C THR A 97 8.52 -0.18 -6.84
N THR A 98 9.74 -0.62 -6.52
CA THR A 98 10.39 -1.79 -7.11
C THR A 98 10.82 -2.71 -5.98
N THR A 99 10.45 -3.98 -6.03
CA THR A 99 10.63 -4.90 -4.89
C THR A 99 11.82 -5.81 -5.12
N ILE A 100 12.63 -6.01 -4.07
CA ILE A 100 13.77 -6.91 -4.05
C ILE A 100 13.61 -7.83 -2.85
N TYR A 101 13.37 -9.10 -3.09
CA TYR A 101 13.31 -10.10 -2.02
C TYR A 101 14.71 -10.62 -1.71
N GLU A 102 14.94 -10.98 -0.45
CA GLU A 102 16.15 -11.72 -0.07
C GLU A 102 16.21 -13.08 -0.79
N THR A 103 17.43 -13.52 -1.11
CA THR A 103 17.72 -14.82 -1.74
C THR A 103 18.15 -15.83 -0.71
#